data_AF-A0A7Y5PB69-F1
#
_entry.id   AF-A0A7Y5PB69-F1
#
_cell.length_a   1.000
_cell.length_b   1.000
_cell.length_c   1.000
_cell.angle_alpha   90.00
_cell.angle_beta   90.00
_cell.angle_gamma   90.00
#
_symmetry.space_group_name_H-M   'P 1'
#
loop_
_entity.id
_entity.type
_entity.pdbx_description
1 polymer ?
#
loop_
_entity_poly.entity_id
_entity_poly.type
_entity_poly.pdbx_seq_one_letter_code
_entity_poly.pdbx_strand_id
1 'polypeptide(L)'
;MSSPAAPYMTESYLKTVRTSGYVILGLAATFPFADLIMSLWPMHFESATWRFGAVGLFSNYAMGATIELFLLVVLALFANQRRVLLTLGAITAVIAVILLGSSVIFTLDAVQTRARVTPGALHRYDGAAAEALAKILLFAVGNALLARGSFQAARRDGRTTVRARSGSPLVVGQAPERS
;
A
#
# COMPACT_ATOMS: atom_id res chain seq x y z
N MET A 1 18.63 37.65 -9.80
CA MET A 1 19.49 36.60 -10.40
C MET A 1 19.38 35.35 -9.54
N SER A 2 18.46 34.44 -9.87
CA SER A 2 18.29 33.13 -9.23
C SER A 2 19.25 32.13 -9.90
N SER A 3 20.16 31.53 -9.13
CA SER A 3 21.16 30.60 -9.63
C SER A 3 20.53 29.27 -10.11
N PRO A 4 20.69 28.86 -11.37
CA PRO A 4 20.12 27.62 -11.93
C PRO A 4 20.87 26.34 -11.51
N ALA A 5 21.76 26.37 -10.51
CA ALA A 5 22.63 25.25 -10.14
C ALA A 5 22.00 24.20 -9.19
N ALA A 6 20.81 24.46 -8.63
CA ALA A 6 20.20 23.59 -7.61
C ALA A 6 19.68 22.20 -8.07
N PRO A 7 19.24 21.95 -9.32
CA PRO A 7 18.53 20.69 -9.65
C PRO A 7 19.43 19.46 -9.81
N TYR A 8 20.74 19.61 -10.03
CA TYR A 8 21.62 18.47 -10.32
C TYR A 8 22.01 17.65 -9.09
N MET A 9 22.08 18.26 -7.91
CA MET A 9 22.48 17.54 -6.70
C MET A 9 21.40 16.56 -6.22
N THR A 10 20.12 16.92 -6.33
CA THR A 10 19.00 16.11 -5.83
C THR A 10 18.82 14.80 -6.60
N GLU A 11 19.05 14.78 -7.91
CA GLU A 11 18.92 13.56 -8.72
C GLU A 11 19.95 12.48 -8.36
N SER A 12 21.19 12.88 -8.07
CA SER A 12 22.27 11.94 -7.72
C SER A 12 22.00 11.24 -6.38
N TYR A 13 21.59 12.01 -5.35
CA TYR A 13 21.23 11.43 -4.05
C TYR A 13 20.00 10.53 -4.16
N LEU A 14 18.98 10.92 -4.91
CA LEU A 14 17.78 10.10 -5.13
C LEU A 14 18.15 8.75 -5.77
N LYS A 15 19.05 8.74 -6.75
CA LYS A 15 19.46 7.50 -7.44
C LYS A 15 20.14 6.52 -6.48
N THR A 16 20.99 7.02 -5.57
CA THR A 16 21.70 6.20 -4.58
C THR A 16 20.76 5.69 -3.49
N VAL A 17 19.91 6.56 -2.94
CA VAL A 17 18.97 6.23 -1.85
C VAL A 17 17.82 5.35 -2.34
N ARG A 18 17.46 5.40 -3.62
CA ARG A 18 16.34 4.62 -4.17
C ARG A 18 16.53 3.12 -4.00
N THR A 19 17.70 2.59 -4.36
CA THR A 19 17.93 1.14 -4.32
C THR A 19 17.92 0.63 -2.88
N SER A 20 18.63 1.30 -1.97
CA SER A 20 18.62 0.94 -0.55
C SER A 20 17.23 1.13 0.07
N GLY A 21 16.52 2.21 -0.29
CA GLY A 21 15.16 2.48 0.16
C GLY A 21 14.18 1.36 -0.22
N TYR A 22 14.20 0.88 -1.46
CA TYR A 22 13.35 -0.23 -1.88
C TYR A 22 13.67 -1.53 -1.15
N VAL A 23 14.96 -1.83 -0.94
CA VAL A 23 15.37 -3.04 -0.23
C VAL A 23 14.94 -2.97 1.24
N ILE A 24 15.23 -1.87 1.93
CA ILE A 24 14.88 -1.69 3.35
C ILE A 24 13.36 -1.73 3.54
N LEU A 25 12.61 -0.95 2.75
CA LEU A 25 11.15 -0.93 2.87
C LEU A 25 10.52 -2.26 2.43
N GLY A 26 11.07 -2.93 1.43
CA GLY A 26 10.60 -4.24 1.00
C GLY A 26 10.82 -5.32 2.06
N LEU A 27 11.99 -5.33 2.70
CA LEU A 27 12.27 -6.23 3.82
C LEU A 27 11.38 -5.91 5.02
N ALA A 28 11.31 -4.64 5.43
CA ALA A 28 10.47 -4.19 6.53
C ALA A 28 9.00 -4.59 6.31
N ALA A 29 8.49 -4.44 5.08
CA ALA A 29 7.16 -4.90 4.71
C ALA A 29 6.99 -6.42 4.77
N THR A 30 8.04 -7.22 4.56
CA THR A 30 7.92 -8.68 4.44
C THR A 30 7.99 -9.40 5.79
N PHE A 31 8.85 -8.94 6.72
CA PHE A 31 9.05 -9.60 8.02
C PHE A 31 7.76 -9.76 8.85
N PRO A 32 6.91 -8.73 9.00
CA PRO A 32 5.64 -8.85 9.72
C PRO A 32 4.72 -9.95 9.20
N PHE A 33 4.76 -10.24 7.89
CA PHE A 33 3.96 -11.32 7.32
C PHE A 33 4.50 -12.70 7.69
N ALA A 34 5.82 -12.86 7.72
CA ALA A 34 6.43 -14.11 8.18
C ALA A 34 6.09 -14.37 9.65
N ASP A 35 6.22 -13.35 10.50
CA ASP A 35 5.87 -13.43 11.92
C ASP A 35 4.38 -13.72 12.13
N LEU A 36 3.52 -13.07 11.34
CA LEU A 36 2.09 -13.34 11.36
C LEU A 36 1.79 -14.79 10.97
N ILE A 37 2.36 -15.31 9.88
CA ILE A 37 2.13 -16.69 9.44
C ILE A 37 2.57 -17.68 10.51
N MET A 38 3.73 -17.46 11.12
CA MET A 38 4.22 -18.30 12.21
C MET A 38 3.32 -18.23 13.44
N SER A 39 2.80 -17.04 13.76
CA SER A 39 1.88 -16.83 14.89
C SER A 39 0.49 -17.46 14.68
N LEU A 40 0.09 -17.65 13.42
CA LEU A 40 -1.18 -18.27 13.04
C LEU A 40 -1.11 -19.80 12.97
N TRP A 41 0.10 -20.37 13.06
CA TRP A 41 0.31 -21.81 12.98
C TRP A 41 0.05 -22.51 14.33
N PRO A 42 -0.67 -23.65 14.36
CA PRO A 42 -1.36 -24.33 13.26
C PRO A 42 -2.72 -23.69 12.91
N MET A 43 -3.02 -23.63 11.62
CA MET A 43 -4.22 -22.95 11.10
C MET A 43 -5.49 -23.79 11.33
N HIS A 44 -6.46 -23.23 12.04
CA HIS A 44 -7.74 -23.87 12.37
C HIS A 44 -8.93 -23.10 11.76
N PHE A 45 -9.08 -23.14 10.44
CA PHE A 45 -10.13 -22.39 9.74
C PHE A 45 -11.56 -22.75 10.15
N GLU A 46 -11.78 -23.97 10.64
CA GLU A 46 -13.08 -24.46 11.16
C GLU A 46 -13.49 -23.77 12.49
N SER A 47 -12.53 -23.23 13.24
CA SER A 47 -12.78 -22.63 14.54
C SER A 47 -13.04 -21.13 14.42
N ALA A 48 -14.26 -20.69 14.73
CA ALA A 48 -14.61 -19.27 14.84
C ALA A 48 -13.69 -18.51 15.82
N THR A 49 -13.28 -19.17 16.90
CA THR A 49 -12.36 -18.59 17.90
C THR A 49 -10.97 -18.33 17.31
N TRP A 50 -10.45 -19.26 16.50
CA TRP A 50 -9.17 -19.06 15.81
C TRP A 50 -9.27 -17.93 14.78
N ARG A 51 -10.34 -17.90 13.97
CA ARG A 51 -10.56 -16.85 12.97
C ARG A 51 -10.68 -15.45 13.60
N PHE A 52 -11.41 -15.34 14.71
CA PHE A 52 -11.50 -14.10 15.49
C PHE A 52 -10.13 -13.64 16.00
N GLY A 53 -9.36 -14.53 16.62
CA GLY A 53 -8.01 -14.23 17.11
C GLY A 53 -7.04 -13.86 15.99
N ALA A 54 -7.11 -14.57 14.87
CA ALA A 54 -6.28 -14.34 13.69
C ALA A 54 -6.51 -12.95 13.09
N VAL A 55 -7.76 -12.53 12.96
CA VAL A 55 -8.12 -11.20 12.47
C VAL A 55 -7.69 -10.11 13.45
N GLY A 56 -7.86 -10.33 14.76
CA GLY A 56 -7.36 -9.42 15.79
C GLY A 56 -5.85 -9.23 15.68
N LEU A 57 -5.09 -10.32 15.54
CA LEU A 57 -3.64 -10.28 15.36
C LEU A 57 -3.26 -9.56 14.06
N PHE A 58 -3.88 -9.92 12.94
CA PHE A 58 -3.68 -9.29 11.64
C PHE A 58 -3.92 -7.77 11.71
N SER A 59 -4.95 -7.32 12.43
CA SER A 59 -5.26 -5.90 12.58
C SER A 59 -4.12 -5.11 13.24
N ASN A 60 -3.32 -5.72 14.11
CA ASN A 60 -2.17 -5.07 14.73
C ASN A 60 -1.00 -4.90 13.76
N TYR A 61 -0.77 -5.88 12.88
CA TYR A 61 0.30 -5.81 11.87
C TYR A 61 -0.07 -4.94 10.66
N ALA A 62 -1.36 -4.81 10.35
CA ALA A 62 -1.85 -4.07 9.19
C ALA A 62 -1.42 -2.58 9.17
N MET A 63 -1.24 -1.96 10.34
CA MET A 63 -0.78 -0.57 10.43
C MET A 63 0.64 -0.40 9.88
N GLY A 64 1.57 -1.25 10.33
CA GLY A 64 2.97 -1.21 9.89
C GLY A 64 3.08 -1.42 8.39
N ALA A 65 2.43 -2.47 7.89
CA ALA A 65 2.40 -2.77 6.46
C ALA A 65 1.81 -1.62 5.62
N THR A 66 0.76 -0.96 6.10
CA THR A 66 0.15 0.17 5.38
C THR A 66 1.10 1.37 5.32
N ILE A 67 1.82 1.67 6.40
CA ILE A 67 2.82 2.75 6.44
C ILE A 67 3.97 2.45 5.50
N GLU A 68 4.47 1.21 5.48
CA GLU A 68 5.57 0.80 4.60
C GLU A 68 5.17 0.86 3.11
N LEU A 69 3.96 0.42 2.78
CA LEU A 69 3.39 0.58 1.43
C LEU A 69 3.25 2.05 1.06
N PHE A 70 2.81 2.91 1.98
CA PHE A 70 2.76 4.35 1.74
C PHE A 70 4.15 4.91 1.43
N LEU A 71 5.18 4.55 2.20
CA LEU A 71 6.56 4.99 1.96
C LEU A 71 7.10 4.47 0.61
N LEU A 72 6.77 3.23 0.23
CA LEU A 72 7.12 2.68 -1.08
C LEU A 72 6.48 3.48 -2.23
N VAL A 73 5.21 3.88 -2.07
CA VAL A 73 4.51 4.72 -3.05
C VAL A 73 5.16 6.10 -3.14
N VAL A 74 5.49 6.72 -2.00
CA VAL A 74 6.19 8.01 -1.95
C VAL A 74 7.55 7.91 -2.65
N LEU A 75 8.33 6.86 -2.36
CA LEU A 75 9.62 6.61 -3.02
C LEU A 75 9.46 6.43 -4.53
N ALA A 76 8.46 5.65 -4.97
CA ALA A 76 8.16 5.45 -6.38
C ALA A 76 7.70 6.73 -7.09
N LEU A 77 6.98 7.59 -6.38
CA LEU A 77 6.57 8.90 -6.85
C LEU A 77 7.78 9.80 -7.09
N PHE A 78 8.68 9.93 -6.12
CA PHE A 78 9.91 10.71 -6.28
C PHE A 78 10.87 10.13 -7.33
N ALA A 79 10.86 8.82 -7.52
CA ALA A 79 11.64 8.15 -8.55
C ALA A 79 11.02 8.22 -9.96
N ASN A 80 9.83 8.82 -10.12
CA ASN A 80 9.05 8.86 -11.37
C ASN A 80 8.84 7.48 -12.00
N GLN A 81 8.67 6.43 -11.18
CA GLN A 81 8.54 5.05 -11.66
C GLN A 81 7.08 4.65 -11.84
N ARG A 82 6.51 5.02 -12.99
CA ARG A 82 5.10 4.73 -13.34
C ARG A 82 4.70 3.26 -13.15
N ARG A 83 5.53 2.31 -13.58
CA ARG A 83 5.22 0.87 -13.46
C ARG A 83 5.10 0.46 -11.99
N VAL A 84 6.01 0.92 -11.15
CA VAL A 84 6.00 0.62 -9.70
C VAL A 84 4.79 1.25 -9.03
N LEU A 85 4.43 2.50 -9.37
CA LEU A 85 3.21 3.13 -8.86
C LEU A 85 1.93 2.35 -9.24
N LEU A 86 1.85 1.82 -10.47
CA LEU A 86 0.72 0.98 -10.88
C LEU A 86 0.67 -0.33 -10.10
N THR A 87 1.82 -0.99 -9.91
CA THR A 87 1.90 -2.24 -9.15
C THR A 87 1.52 -2.02 -7.68
N LEU A 88 2.11 -1.02 -7.02
CA LEU A 88 1.78 -0.67 -5.63
C LEU A 88 0.33 -0.22 -5.49
N GLY A 89 -0.21 0.51 -6.47
CA GLY A 89 -1.62 0.88 -6.52
C GLY A 89 -2.54 -0.34 -6.63
N ALA A 90 -2.18 -1.34 -7.43
CA ALA A 90 -2.94 -2.59 -7.53
C ALA A 90 -2.86 -3.41 -6.23
N ILE A 91 -1.67 -3.54 -5.64
CA ILE A 91 -1.47 -4.25 -4.37
C ILE A 91 -2.31 -3.61 -3.26
N THR A 92 -2.23 -2.30 -3.08
CA THR A 92 -3.01 -1.57 -2.07
C THR A 92 -4.52 -1.66 -2.32
N ALA A 93 -4.97 -1.64 -3.57
CA ALA A 93 -6.37 -1.87 -3.91
C ALA A 93 -6.86 -3.27 -3.51
N VAL A 94 -6.07 -4.31 -3.83
CA VAL A 94 -6.39 -5.70 -3.47
C VAL A 94 -6.44 -5.85 -1.95
N ILE A 95 -5.47 -5.30 -1.23
CA ILE A 95 -5.46 -5.30 0.24
C ILE A 95 -6.73 -4.63 0.77
N ALA A 96 -7.11 -3.44 0.26
CA ALA A 96 -8.33 -2.76 0.69
C ALA A 96 -9.59 -3.64 0.54
N VAL A 97 -9.72 -4.35 -0.60
CA VAL A 97 -10.84 -5.26 -0.85
C VAL A 97 -10.82 -6.44 0.12
N ILE A 98 -9.65 -7.05 0.35
CA ILE A 98 -9.49 -8.16 1.31
C ILE A 98 -9.86 -7.71 2.74
N LEU A 99 -9.43 -6.52 3.16
CA LEU A 99 -9.76 -5.95 4.47
C LEU A 99 -11.27 -5.74 4.63
N LEU A 100 -11.93 -5.20 3.61
CA LEU A 100 -13.39 -5.02 3.62
C LEU A 100 -14.11 -6.37 3.71
N GLY A 101 -13.73 -7.36 2.91
CA GLY A 101 -14.30 -8.71 2.99
C GLY A 101 -14.07 -9.35 4.36
N SER A 102 -12.86 -9.22 4.89
CA SER A 102 -12.49 -9.75 6.21
C SER A 102 -13.28 -9.09 7.34
N SER A 103 -13.62 -7.80 7.24
CA SER A 103 -14.43 -7.10 8.26
C SER A 103 -15.83 -7.70 8.40
N VAL A 104 -16.44 -8.13 7.29
CA VAL A 104 -17.77 -8.75 7.28
C VAL A 104 -17.70 -10.12 7.95
N ILE A 105 -16.74 -10.95 7.54
CA ILE A 105 -16.53 -12.30 8.10
C ILE A 105 -16.20 -12.20 9.60
N PHE A 106 -15.33 -11.27 9.98
CA PHE A 106 -14.95 -11.02 11.36
C PHE A 106 -16.13 -10.62 12.24
N THR A 107 -17.03 -9.78 11.73
CA THR A 107 -18.23 -9.38 12.47
C THR A 107 -19.12 -10.59 12.77
N LEU A 108 -19.28 -11.50 11.80
CA LEU A 108 -20.01 -12.75 12.01
C LEU A 108 -19.32 -13.65 13.05
N ASP A 109 -18.01 -13.83 12.94
CA ASP A 109 -17.22 -14.62 13.89
C ASP A 109 -17.23 -14.02 15.30
N ALA A 110 -17.26 -12.69 15.39
CA ALA A 110 -17.37 -11.96 16.65
C ALA A 110 -18.73 -12.23 17.32
N VAL A 111 -19.83 -12.22 16.57
CA VAL A 111 -21.17 -12.55 17.11
C VAL A 111 -21.24 -14.00 17.55
N GLN A 112 -20.70 -14.94 16.77
CA GLN A 112 -20.68 -16.37 17.10
C GLN A 112 -19.84 -16.67 18.35
N THR A 113 -18.67 -16.03 18.47
CA THR A 113 -17.75 -16.24 19.58
C THR A 113 -18.27 -15.58 20.86
N ARG A 114 -19.00 -14.46 20.75
CA ARG A 114 -19.61 -13.76 21.90
C ARG A 114 -20.48 -14.67 22.76
N ALA A 115 -21.23 -15.59 22.15
CA ALA A 115 -22.09 -16.54 22.86
C ALA A 115 -21.32 -17.51 23.78
N ARG A 116 -20.01 -17.65 23.58
CA ARG A 116 -19.12 -18.53 24.35
C ARG A 116 -18.28 -17.78 25.40
N VAL A 117 -18.40 -16.45 25.47
CA VAL A 117 -17.65 -15.62 26.41
C VAL A 117 -18.34 -15.61 27.77
N THR A 118 -17.57 -15.75 28.85
CA THR A 118 -18.11 -15.68 30.21
C THR A 118 -18.72 -14.30 30.49
N PRO A 119 -19.83 -14.19 31.24
CA PRO A 119 -20.52 -12.91 31.45
C PRO A 119 -19.62 -11.79 31.97
N GLY A 120 -18.66 -12.11 32.85
CA GLY A 120 -17.71 -11.13 33.40
C GLY A 120 -16.67 -10.59 32.40
N ALA A 121 -16.49 -11.25 31.24
CA ALA A 121 -15.52 -10.84 30.22
C ALA A 121 -16.18 -10.15 28.99
N LEU A 122 -17.52 -10.11 28.92
CA LEU A 122 -18.25 -9.59 27.75
C LEU A 122 -17.87 -8.17 27.36
N HIS A 123 -17.70 -7.26 28.33
CA HIS A 123 -17.38 -5.87 28.02
C HIS A 123 -15.98 -5.71 27.40
N ARG A 124 -14.98 -6.45 27.91
CA ARG A 124 -13.63 -6.46 27.34
C ARG A 124 -13.62 -7.06 25.94
N TYR A 125 -14.41 -8.12 25.75
CA TYR A 125 -14.59 -8.75 24.45
C TYR A 125 -15.21 -7.81 23.41
N ASP A 126 -16.34 -7.17 23.75
CA ASP A 126 -17.04 -6.24 22.87
C ASP A 126 -16.14 -5.04 22.51
N GLY A 127 -15.36 -4.52 23.48
CA GLY A 127 -14.38 -3.47 23.26
C GLY A 127 -13.25 -3.88 22.29
N ALA A 128 -12.64 -5.04 22.51
CA ALA A 128 -11.57 -5.55 21.64
C ALA A 128 -12.08 -5.84 20.22
N ALA A 129 -13.29 -6.39 20.08
CA ALA A 129 -13.91 -6.63 18.79
C ALA A 129 -14.20 -5.33 18.04
N ALA A 130 -14.75 -4.32 18.72
CA ALA A 130 -15.01 -3.00 18.14
C ALA A 130 -13.72 -2.30 17.71
N GLU A 131 -12.67 -2.36 18.53
CA GLU A 131 -11.35 -1.80 18.22
C GLU A 131 -10.74 -2.46 16.97
N ALA A 132 -10.74 -3.79 16.91
CA ALA A 132 -10.21 -4.54 15.76
C ALA A 132 -10.99 -4.20 14.47
N LEU A 133 -12.33 -4.15 14.55
CA LEU A 133 -13.17 -3.80 13.41
C LEU A 133 -12.89 -2.38 12.92
N ALA A 134 -12.79 -1.41 13.84
CA ALA A 134 -12.47 -0.03 13.51
C ALA A 134 -11.10 0.08 12.82
N LYS A 135 -10.06 -0.59 13.32
CA LYS A 135 -8.73 -0.66 12.70
C LYS A 135 -8.80 -1.18 11.28
N ILE A 136 -9.46 -2.33 11.07
CA ILE A 136 -9.59 -2.96 9.73
C ILE A 136 -10.26 -2.00 8.74
N LEU A 137 -11.36 -1.35 9.15
CA LEU A 137 -12.07 -0.40 8.28
C LEU A 137 -11.22 0.82 7.96
N LEU A 138 -10.53 1.39 8.95
CA LEU A 138 -9.62 2.52 8.74
C LEU A 138 -8.48 2.16 7.78
N PHE A 139 -7.88 0.97 7.93
CA PHE A 139 -6.82 0.51 7.02
C PHE A 139 -7.36 0.21 5.62
N ALA A 140 -8.59 -0.32 5.49
CA ALA A 140 -9.22 -0.50 4.20
C ALA A 140 -9.40 0.84 3.47
N VAL A 141 -9.91 1.86 4.16
CA VAL A 141 -10.06 3.21 3.60
C VAL A 141 -8.70 3.82 3.24
N GLY A 142 -7.71 3.73 4.13
CA GLY A 142 -6.36 4.22 3.89
C GLY A 142 -5.72 3.59 2.64
N ASN A 143 -5.81 2.27 2.51
CA ASN A 143 -5.31 1.53 1.34
C ASN A 143 -6.09 1.87 0.06
N ALA A 144 -7.41 2.07 0.13
CA ALA A 144 -8.21 2.50 -1.02
C ALA A 144 -7.82 3.91 -1.51
N LEU A 145 -7.59 4.84 -0.57
CA LEU A 145 -7.12 6.19 -0.88
C LEU A 145 -5.70 6.16 -1.47
N LEU A 146 -4.81 5.34 -0.91
CA LEU A 146 -3.45 5.15 -1.41
C LEU A 146 -3.42 4.56 -2.81
N ALA A 147 -4.26 3.55 -3.08
CA ALA A 147 -4.43 2.97 -4.40
C ALA A 147 -4.90 4.02 -5.41
N ARG A 148 -5.94 4.78 -5.05
CA ARG A 148 -6.47 5.88 -5.87
C ARG A 148 -5.41 6.94 -6.15
N GLY A 149 -4.61 7.31 -5.15
CA GLY A 149 -3.50 8.26 -5.30
C GLY A 149 -2.42 7.75 -6.25
N SER A 150 -2.02 6.48 -6.09
CA SER A 150 -0.99 5.82 -6.91
C SER A 150 -1.42 5.74 -8.39
N PHE A 151 -2.66 5.35 -8.67
CA PHE A 151 -3.19 5.32 -10.02
C PHE A 151 -3.32 6.71 -10.65
N GLN A 152 -3.71 7.72 -9.87
CA GLN A 152 -3.76 9.09 -10.36
C GLN A 152 -2.37 9.64 -10.69
N ALA A 153 -1.38 9.41 -9.84
CA ALA A 153 0.01 9.79 -10.07
C ALA A 153 0.55 9.13 -11.35
N ALA A 154 0.38 7.82 -11.48
CA ALA A 154 0.81 7.07 -12.67
C ALA A 154 0.14 7.54 -13.98
N ARG A 155 -1.08 8.11 -13.92
CA ARG A 155 -1.78 8.68 -15.07
C ARG A 155 -1.27 10.06 -15.46
N ARG A 156 -0.82 10.87 -14.50
CA ARG A 156 -0.28 12.22 -14.76
C ARG A 156 1.04 12.15 -15.52
N ASP A 157 1.94 11.25 -15.14
CA ASP A 157 3.25 11.09 -15.80
C ASP A 157 3.13 10.70 -17.28
N GLY A 158 2.15 9.85 -17.61
CA GLY A 158 1.91 9.44 -19.00
C GLY A 158 1.54 10.61 -19.92
N ARG A 159 0.86 11.63 -19.41
CA ARG A 159 0.42 12.80 -20.20
C ARG A 159 1.59 13.72 -20.55
N THR A 160 2.56 13.86 -19.65
CA THR A 160 3.74 14.70 -19.88
C THR A 160 4.62 14.13 -21.00
N THR A 161 4.83 12.81 -21.02
CA THR A 161 5.59 12.15 -22.10
C THR A 161 4.92 12.24 -23.48
N VAL A 162 3.59 12.14 -23.55
CA VAL A 162 2.86 12.25 -24.84
C VAL A 162 2.90 13.69 -25.36
N ARG A 163 2.75 14.68 -24.48
CA ARG A 163 2.80 16.10 -24.87
C ARG A 163 4.20 16.53 -25.35
N ALA A 164 5.26 16.04 -24.71
CA ALA A 164 6.64 16.29 -25.14
C ALA A 164 6.90 15.74 -26.56
N ARG A 165 6.37 14.56 -26.89
CA ARG A 165 6.55 13.94 -28.21
C ARG A 165 5.72 14.60 -29.31
N SER A 166 4.57 15.19 -28.98
CA SER A 166 3.70 15.90 -29.93
C SER A 166 4.15 17.34 -30.21
N GLY A 167 5.01 17.91 -29.37
CA GLY A 167 5.49 19.29 -29.47
C GLY A 167 6.88 19.45 -30.09
N SER A 168 7.62 18.37 -30.33
CA SER A 168 8.81 18.43 -31.16
C SER A 168 8.34 18.66 -32.60
N PRO A 169 8.56 19.85 -33.20
CA PRO A 169 8.25 20.04 -34.61
C PRO A 169 9.00 18.96 -35.35
N LEU A 170 8.27 18.14 -36.11
CA LEU A 170 8.87 17.19 -37.01
C LEU A 170 9.81 18.02 -37.89
N VAL A 171 11.11 17.97 -37.60
CA VAL A 171 12.13 18.53 -38.50
C VAL A 171 12.13 17.57 -39.67
N VAL A 172 11.15 17.76 -40.56
CA VAL A 172 11.17 17.19 -41.90
C VAL A 172 12.46 17.74 -42.48
N GLY A 173 13.44 16.86 -42.70
CA GLY A 173 14.74 17.24 -43.21
C GLY A 173 14.54 18.19 -44.39
N GLN A 174 15.05 19.41 -44.28
CA GLN A 174 15.19 20.27 -45.44
C GLN A 174 16.03 19.50 -46.44
N ALA A 175 15.42 19.19 -47.59
CA ALA A 175 16.12 18.53 -48.67
C ALA A 175 17.35 19.37 -49.03
N PRO A 176 18.54 18.77 -49.18
CA PRO A 176 19.71 19.51 -49.62
C PRO A 176 19.43 20.05 -51.03
N GLU A 177 19.37 21.37 -51.16
CA GLU A 177 19.38 22.02 -52.47
C GLU A 177 20.68 21.60 -53.18
N ARG A 178 20.53 20.83 -54.25
CA ARG A 178 21.62 20.51 -55.16
C ARG A 178 21.81 21.70 -56.08
N SER A 179 22.89 22.43 -55.86
CA SER A 179 23.49 23.39 -56.79
C SER A 179 24.13 22.69 -57.97
#